data_AF-A0A1N7APL1-F1
#
_entry.id   AF-A0A1N7APL1-F1
#
_cell.length_a   1.000
_cell.length_b   1.000
_cell.length_c   1.000
_cell.angle_alpha   90.00
_cell.angle_beta   90.00
_cell.angle_gamma   90.00
#
_symmetry.space_group_name_H-M   'P 1'
#
loop_
_entity.id
_entity.type
_entity.pdbx_description
1 polymer ?
#
loop_
_entity_poly.entity_id
_entity_poly.type
_entity_poly.pdbx_seq_one_letter_code
_entity_poly.pdbx_strand_id
1 'polypeptide(L)'
;MLSAPVWMSGKERHFRLWRGLVAEMIGAPLDYAYVRRTVSFKPSCDLAEIETLPFLEARVTDPAWKQPSPAERAGIWESLPEEPLEILALLTVPGGIFPVRYAGAIADRLDELDAVIHHAGLGAHTHAHEAARGFFRDLATAEADQRIVASYEPYGAIAVDLLAHPIGLAIDGA
;
A
#
# COMPACT_ATOMS: atom_id res chain seq x y z
N MET A 1 0.03 -18.71 0.32
CA MET A 1 -0.31 -17.34 0.77
C MET A 1 1.00 -16.66 1.11
N LEU A 2 1.35 -15.57 0.42
CA LEU A 2 2.56 -14.82 0.75
C LEU A 2 2.41 -14.22 2.15
N SER A 3 3.48 -14.24 2.94
CA SER A 3 3.52 -13.53 4.21
C SER A 3 3.26 -12.04 3.95
N ALA A 4 2.50 -11.37 4.83
CA ALA A 4 2.30 -9.93 4.73
C ALA A 4 3.68 -9.23 4.66
N PRO A 5 3.84 -8.21 3.79
CA PRO A 5 5.12 -7.55 3.61
C PRO A 5 5.63 -6.99 4.94
N VAL A 6 6.77 -7.51 5.42
CA VAL A 6 7.33 -7.16 6.73
C VAL A 6 7.63 -5.66 6.85
N TRP A 7 7.94 -5.01 5.73
CA TRP A 7 8.18 -3.57 5.65
C TRP A 7 6.91 -2.71 5.80
N MET A 8 5.73 -3.31 5.72
CA MET A 8 4.44 -2.69 6.07
C MET A 8 3.99 -3.05 7.50
N SER A 9 4.66 -4.00 8.15
CA SER A 9 4.41 -4.37 9.55
C SER A 9 5.55 -3.85 10.44
N GLY A 10 5.35 -2.69 11.05
CA GLY A 10 6.32 -2.06 11.95
C GLY A 10 5.97 -0.60 12.22
N LYS A 11 6.97 0.21 12.57
CA LYS A 11 6.81 1.66 12.71
C LYS A 11 6.42 2.27 11.36
N GLU A 12 5.15 2.63 11.20
CA GLU A 12 4.59 3.28 9.99
C GLU A 12 5.49 4.38 9.43
N ARG A 13 6.15 5.14 10.29
CA ARG A 13 7.12 6.17 9.90
C ARG A 13 8.15 5.68 8.88
N HIS A 14 8.66 4.45 8.99
CA HIS A 14 9.66 3.93 8.05
C HIS A 14 9.06 3.67 6.67
N PHE A 15 7.85 3.11 6.62
CA PHE A 15 7.11 2.92 5.38
C PHE A 15 6.78 4.27 4.73
N ARG A 16 6.27 5.23 5.50
CA ARG A 16 5.94 6.57 4.99
C ARG A 16 7.16 7.31 4.43
N LEU A 17 8.29 7.28 5.14
CA LEU A 17 9.51 7.93 4.69
C LEU A 17 10.06 7.31 3.41
N TRP A 18 10.15 5.98 3.36
CA TRP A 18 10.61 5.27 2.16
C TRP A 18 9.69 5.53 0.97
N ARG A 19 8.37 5.49 1.18
CA ARG A 19 7.38 5.74 0.12
C ARG A 19 7.40 7.21 -0.34
N GLY A 20 7.72 8.14 0.56
CA GLY A 20 8.01 9.54 0.21
C GLY A 20 9.21 9.66 -0.72
N LEU A 21 10.31 8.98 -0.43
CA LEU A 21 11.48 8.95 -1.31
C LEU A 21 11.13 8.37 -2.69
N VAL A 22 10.36 7.29 -2.75
CA VAL A 22 9.89 6.72 -4.01
C VAL A 22 9.05 7.74 -4.79
N ALA A 23 8.12 8.43 -4.13
CA ALA A 23 7.29 9.46 -4.75
C ALA A 23 8.14 10.62 -5.32
N GLU A 24 9.14 11.09 -4.57
CA GLU A 24 10.07 12.12 -5.05
C GLU A 24 10.85 11.66 -6.29
N MET A 25 11.32 10.40 -6.31
CA MET A 25 12.10 9.85 -7.42
C MET A 25 11.30 9.69 -8.72
N ILE A 26 10.01 9.40 -8.61
CA ILE A 26 9.11 9.30 -9.77
C ILE A 26 8.46 10.65 -10.11
N GLY A 27 8.81 11.72 -9.40
CA GLY A 27 8.24 13.05 -9.61
C GLY A 27 6.76 13.16 -9.23
N ALA A 28 6.25 12.26 -8.39
CA ALA A 28 4.87 12.30 -7.92
C ALA A 28 4.73 13.33 -6.79
N PRO A 29 3.89 14.37 -6.95
CA PRO A 29 3.73 15.44 -5.97
C PRO A 29 2.82 14.96 -4.83
N LEU A 30 3.36 14.15 -3.92
CA LEU A 30 2.58 13.48 -2.86
C LEU A 30 2.97 13.98 -1.46
N ASP A 31 1.95 14.13 -0.62
CA ASP A 31 2.06 14.18 0.85
C ASP A 31 1.30 12.98 1.45
N TYR A 32 1.62 12.60 2.67
CA TYR A 32 0.99 11.47 3.35
C TYR A 32 0.30 11.92 4.62
N ALA A 33 -1.02 11.74 4.65
CA ALA A 33 -1.84 12.15 5.77
C ALA A 33 -2.66 10.98 6.32
N TYR A 34 -2.89 11.01 7.63
CA TYR A 34 -3.83 10.11 8.27
C TYR A 34 -5.27 10.57 8.06
N VAL A 35 -6.11 9.68 7.57
CA VAL A 35 -7.55 9.86 7.41
C VAL A 35 -8.26 8.83 8.27
N ARG A 36 -9.15 9.27 9.17
CA ARG A 36 -9.98 8.33 9.94
C ARG A 36 -11.09 7.79 9.03
N ARG A 37 -11.19 6.47 8.92
CA ARG A 37 -12.31 5.81 8.23
C ARG A 37 -13.08 4.92 9.19
N THR A 38 -14.38 4.82 8.95
CA THR A 38 -15.24 3.87 9.66
C THR A 38 -14.81 2.45 9.34
N VAL A 39 -14.78 1.60 10.35
CA VAL A 39 -14.48 0.18 10.21
C VAL A 39 -15.52 -0.64 10.95
N SER A 40 -15.77 -1.85 10.45
CA SER A 40 -16.62 -2.83 11.13
C SER A 40 -15.81 -4.08 11.37
N PHE A 41 -15.81 -4.53 12.62
CA PHE A 41 -15.16 -5.78 12.99
C PHE A 41 -16.17 -6.91 13.10
N LYS A 42 -15.70 -8.16 12.99
CA LYS A 42 -16.55 -9.32 13.26
C LYS A 42 -17.02 -9.27 14.72
N PRO A 43 -18.30 -9.58 15.02
CA PRO A 43 -18.83 -9.54 16.39
C PRO A 43 -18.06 -10.43 17.40
N SER A 44 -17.32 -11.41 16.89
CA SER A 44 -16.53 -12.36 17.69
C SER A 44 -15.15 -11.84 18.11
N CYS A 45 -14.77 -10.60 17.79
CA CYS A 45 -13.52 -10.02 18.29
C CYS A 45 -13.78 -8.93 19.32
N ASP A 46 -12.86 -8.81 20.28
CA ASP A 46 -12.87 -7.80 21.34
C ASP A 46 -12.64 -6.36 20.83
N LEU A 47 -12.71 -6.13 19.52
CA LEU A 47 -12.52 -4.84 18.85
C LEU A 47 -13.84 -4.25 18.33
N ALA A 48 -14.98 -4.87 18.65
CA ALA A 48 -16.30 -4.45 18.16
C ALA A 48 -16.69 -3.00 18.53
N GLU A 49 -16.08 -2.43 19.58
CA GLU A 49 -16.30 -1.04 20.01
C GLU A 49 -15.46 -0.01 19.22
N ILE A 50 -14.51 -0.46 18.40
CA ILE A 50 -13.71 0.44 17.55
C ILE A 50 -14.50 0.76 16.28
N GLU A 51 -15.02 1.98 16.20
CA GLU A 51 -15.81 2.44 15.05
C GLU A 51 -14.96 3.06 13.94
N THR A 52 -13.76 3.57 14.25
CA THR A 52 -12.88 4.22 13.26
C THR A 52 -11.41 3.88 13.47
N LEU A 53 -10.66 3.79 12.36
CA LEU A 53 -9.20 3.59 12.35
C LEU A 53 -8.49 4.63 11.45
N PRO A 54 -7.23 4.98 11.75
CA PRO A 54 -6.46 5.91 10.93
C PRO A 54 -5.77 5.22 9.73
N PHE A 55 -6.10 5.64 8.52
CA PHE A 55 -5.51 5.14 7.27
C PHE A 55 -4.48 6.14 6.77
N LEU A 56 -3.30 5.65 6.37
CA LEU A 56 -2.32 6.47 5.68
C LEU A 56 -2.71 6.56 4.21
N GLU A 57 -3.06 7.77 3.77
CA GLU A 57 -3.44 8.08 2.40
C GLU A 57 -2.44 9.05 1.77
N ALA A 58 -2.09 8.77 0.51
CA ALA A 58 -1.39 9.72 -0.33
C ALA A 58 -2.35 10.84 -0.75
N ARG A 59 -1.91 12.09 -0.57
CA ARG A 59 -2.56 13.30 -1.06
C ARG A 59 -1.71 13.88 -2.16
N VAL A 60 -2.29 13.99 -3.34
CA VAL A 60 -1.65 14.70 -4.44
C VAL A 60 -1.72 16.19 -4.14
N THR A 61 -0.56 16.84 -4.03
CA THR A 61 -0.42 18.25 -3.65
C THR A 61 -0.51 19.19 -4.84
N ASP A 62 -0.25 18.69 -6.06
CA ASP A 62 -0.43 19.43 -7.31
C ASP A 62 -1.80 19.11 -7.95
N PRO A 63 -2.72 20.08 -8.04
CA PRO A 63 -4.02 19.88 -8.69
C PRO A 63 -3.94 19.55 -10.19
N ALA A 64 -2.83 19.90 -10.86
CA ALA A 64 -2.62 19.57 -12.27
C ALA A 64 -2.27 18.10 -12.48
N TRP A 65 -1.89 17.39 -11.42
CA TRP A 65 -1.53 15.98 -11.46
C TRP A 65 -2.77 15.09 -11.29
N LYS A 66 -2.70 13.87 -11.84
CA LYS A 66 -3.82 12.92 -11.84
C LYS A 66 -4.28 12.62 -10.41
N GLN A 67 -5.53 12.91 -10.10
CA GLN A 67 -6.12 12.55 -8.82
C GLN A 67 -6.58 11.09 -8.86
N PRO A 68 -6.04 10.18 -8.04
CA PRO A 68 -6.48 8.80 -8.05
C PRO A 68 -7.92 8.71 -7.57
N SER A 69 -8.69 7.84 -8.21
CA SER A 69 -10.02 7.45 -7.75
C SER A 69 -9.94 6.66 -6.43
N PRO A 70 -11.05 6.52 -5.70
CA PRO A 70 -11.10 5.62 -4.54
C PRO A 70 -10.69 4.17 -4.88
N ALA A 71 -11.02 3.69 -6.08
CA ALA A 71 -10.67 2.35 -6.54
C ALA A 71 -9.15 2.20 -6.77
N GLU A 72 -8.52 3.16 -7.45
CA GLU A 72 -7.06 3.18 -7.65
C GLU A 72 -6.31 3.27 -6.32
N ARG A 73 -6.79 4.10 -5.38
CA ARG A 73 -6.25 4.14 -4.01
C ARG A 73 -6.39 2.81 -3.26
N ALA A 74 -7.40 2.01 -3.58
CA ALA A 74 -7.57 0.65 -3.03
C ALA A 74 -6.73 -0.40 -3.78
N GLY A 75 -6.01 -0.04 -4.84
CA GLY A 75 -5.22 -0.96 -5.65
C GLY A 75 -5.98 -1.60 -6.80
N ILE A 76 -7.19 -1.14 -7.10
CA ILE A 76 -8.02 -1.60 -8.20
C ILE A 76 -7.75 -0.70 -9.41
N TRP A 77 -6.74 -1.07 -10.19
CA TRP A 77 -6.31 -0.36 -11.39
C TRP A 77 -6.76 -1.13 -12.64
N GLU A 78 -7.41 -0.45 -13.59
CA GLU A 78 -7.86 -1.07 -14.85
C GLU A 78 -6.69 -1.40 -15.79
N SER A 79 -5.64 -0.58 -15.75
CA SER A 79 -4.42 -0.74 -16.53
C SER A 79 -3.19 -0.36 -15.71
N LEU A 80 -2.02 -0.84 -16.14
CA LEU A 80 -0.74 -0.43 -15.57
C LEU A 80 -0.55 1.07 -15.91
N PRO A 81 -0.33 1.96 -14.92
CA PRO A 81 0.06 3.34 -15.20
C PRO A 81 1.42 3.39 -15.93
N GLU A 82 1.67 4.50 -16.64
CA GLU A 82 2.95 4.70 -17.34
C GLU A 82 4.15 4.60 -16.37
N GLU A 83 3.97 5.08 -15.14
CA GLU A 83 4.91 4.89 -14.04
C GLU A 83 4.37 3.82 -13.06
N PRO A 84 4.88 2.58 -13.08
CA PRO A 84 4.38 1.48 -12.26
C PRO A 84 4.37 1.77 -10.75
N LEU A 85 5.31 2.57 -10.26
CA LEU A 85 5.39 2.88 -8.83
C LEU A 85 4.29 3.82 -8.35
N GLU A 86 3.46 4.39 -9.22
CA GLU A 86 2.24 5.09 -8.81
C GLU A 86 1.30 4.19 -8.00
N ILE A 87 1.18 2.90 -8.38
CA ILE A 87 0.35 1.93 -7.66
C ILE A 87 0.82 1.83 -6.21
N LEU A 88 2.14 1.73 -6.01
CA LEU A 88 2.77 1.69 -4.70
C LEU A 88 2.64 3.02 -3.95
N ALA A 89 2.94 4.12 -4.63
CA ALA A 89 3.01 5.47 -4.07
C ALA A 89 1.62 6.05 -3.73
N LEU A 90 0.54 5.55 -4.33
CA LEU A 90 -0.84 6.02 -4.11
C LEU A 90 -1.73 5.06 -3.30
N LEU A 91 -1.27 3.83 -3.01
CA LEU A 91 -2.04 2.84 -2.24
C LEU A 91 -2.45 3.32 -0.84
N THR A 92 -3.70 3.13 -0.45
CA THR A 92 -4.15 3.34 0.94
C THR A 92 -3.67 2.19 1.83
N VAL A 93 -3.08 2.51 2.98
CA VAL A 93 -2.58 1.50 3.92
C VAL A 93 -3.10 1.78 5.33
N PRO A 94 -3.66 0.78 6.04
CA PRO A 94 -3.98 -0.58 5.58
C PRO A 94 -5.12 -0.66 4.56
N GLY A 95 -5.30 -1.83 3.93
CA GLY A 95 -6.52 -2.16 3.18
C GLY A 95 -6.41 -2.10 1.66
N GLY A 96 -5.30 -1.60 1.12
CA GLY A 96 -5.01 -1.68 -0.31
C GLY A 96 -4.71 -3.10 -0.80
N ILE A 97 -4.77 -3.28 -2.12
CA ILE A 97 -4.48 -4.53 -2.82
C ILE A 97 -3.30 -4.28 -3.77
N PHE A 98 -2.32 -5.19 -3.78
CA PHE A 98 -1.34 -5.24 -4.86
C PHE A 98 -1.77 -6.26 -5.91
N PRO A 99 -2.09 -5.81 -7.12
CA PRO A 99 -2.48 -6.70 -8.20
C PRO A 99 -1.26 -7.47 -8.74
N VAL A 100 -1.39 -8.80 -8.81
CA VAL A 100 -0.34 -9.72 -9.24
C VAL A 100 0.18 -9.38 -10.63
N ARG A 101 -0.75 -8.98 -11.52
CA ARG A 101 -0.48 -8.61 -12.92
C ARG A 101 0.47 -7.42 -13.10
N TYR A 102 0.65 -6.58 -12.09
CA TYR A 102 1.54 -5.42 -12.16
C TYR A 102 2.82 -5.60 -11.31
N ALA A 103 2.92 -6.68 -10.55
CA ALA A 103 4.02 -6.90 -9.61
C ALA A 103 5.39 -6.96 -10.31
N GLY A 104 5.47 -7.57 -11.50
CA GLY A 104 6.71 -7.60 -12.28
C GLY A 104 7.19 -6.21 -12.68
N ALA A 105 6.31 -5.39 -13.26
CA ALA A 105 6.64 -4.02 -13.65
C ALA A 105 7.04 -3.14 -12.45
N ILE A 106 6.38 -3.33 -11.30
CA ILE A 106 6.74 -2.65 -10.06
C ILE A 106 8.13 -3.11 -9.58
N ALA A 107 8.42 -4.42 -9.61
CA ALA A 107 9.72 -4.95 -9.22
C ALA A 107 10.86 -4.43 -10.09
N ASP A 108 10.68 -4.46 -11.42
CA ASP A 108 11.67 -3.96 -12.38
C ASP A 108 11.93 -2.46 -12.15
N ARG A 109 10.87 -1.69 -11.93
CA ARG A 109 11.01 -0.25 -11.68
C ARG A 109 11.67 0.05 -10.33
N LEU A 110 11.43 -0.76 -9.30
CA LEU A 110 12.18 -0.66 -8.04
C LEU A 110 13.67 -1.02 -8.24
N ASP A 111 14.00 -2.00 -9.09
CA ASP A 111 15.38 -2.36 -9.41
C ASP A 111 16.14 -1.19 -10.07
N GLU A 112 15.48 -0.43 -10.94
CA GLU A 112 16.07 0.76 -11.58
C GLU A 112 16.39 1.87 -10.57
N LEU A 113 15.60 2.00 -9.49
CA LEU A 113 15.80 3.02 -8.46
C LEU A 113 16.80 2.60 -7.37
N ASP A 114 17.29 1.35 -7.38
CA ASP A 114 18.06 0.76 -6.28
C ASP A 114 19.29 1.57 -5.89
N ALA A 115 20.12 1.94 -6.87
CA ALA A 115 21.31 2.74 -6.64
C ALA A 115 20.98 4.13 -6.07
N VAL A 116 19.90 4.74 -6.55
CA VAL A 116 19.45 6.07 -6.11
C VAL A 116 18.94 6.01 -4.68
N ILE A 117 18.15 4.99 -4.32
CA ILE A 117 17.62 4.79 -2.96
C ILE A 117 18.73 4.50 -1.96
N HIS A 118 19.73 3.70 -2.33
CA HIS A 118 20.90 3.46 -1.49
C HIS A 118 21.69 4.74 -1.21
N HIS A 119 21.80 5.63 -2.20
CA HIS A 119 22.49 6.90 -2.06
C HIS A 119 21.67 7.94 -1.28
N ALA A 120 20.44 8.20 -1.71
CA ALA A 120 19.56 9.23 -1.14
C ALA A 120 19.03 8.87 0.25
N GLY A 121 18.79 7.58 0.51
CA GLY A 121 18.30 7.09 1.80
C GLY A 121 19.36 7.04 2.90
N LEU A 122 20.63 7.35 2.61
CA LEU A 122 21.77 7.25 3.54
C LEU A 122 21.81 5.92 4.31
N GLY A 123 21.38 4.83 3.69
CA GLY A 123 21.24 3.51 4.33
C GLY A 123 20.06 3.33 5.29
N ALA A 124 19.32 4.38 5.66
CA ALA A 124 18.24 4.30 6.66
C ALA A 124 16.96 3.61 6.15
N HIS A 125 16.81 3.49 4.83
CA HIS A 125 15.60 2.97 4.18
C HIS A 125 15.87 1.85 3.16
N THR A 126 17.12 1.39 3.06
CA THR A 126 17.53 0.33 2.13
C THR A 126 16.85 -1.00 2.45
N HIS A 127 16.70 -1.35 3.73
CA HIS A 127 15.98 -2.56 4.13
C HIS A 127 14.50 -2.57 3.70
N ALA A 128 13.82 -1.41 3.74
CA ALA A 128 12.44 -1.31 3.25
C ALA A 128 12.38 -1.50 1.73
N HIS A 129 13.36 -0.94 1.02
CA HIS A 129 13.48 -1.09 -0.43
C HIS A 129 13.77 -2.53 -0.87
N GLU A 130 14.76 -3.19 -0.25
CA GLU A 130 15.09 -4.59 -0.51
C GLU A 130 13.90 -5.51 -0.23
N ALA A 131 13.21 -5.28 0.89
CA ALA A 131 12.03 -6.06 1.25
C ALA A 131 10.86 -5.83 0.29
N ALA A 132 10.67 -4.61 -0.20
CA ALA A 132 9.67 -4.31 -1.23
C ALA A 132 10.02 -4.97 -2.57
N ARG A 133 11.28 -4.90 -3.01
CA ARG A 133 11.77 -5.57 -4.22
C ARG A 133 11.53 -7.08 -4.16
N GLY A 134 11.96 -7.72 -3.07
CA GLY A 134 11.74 -9.15 -2.84
C GLY A 134 10.25 -9.50 -2.88
N PHE A 135 9.43 -8.73 -2.16
CA PHE A 135 7.98 -8.92 -2.15
C PHE A 135 7.35 -8.85 -3.55
N PHE A 136 7.68 -7.85 -4.36
CA PHE A 136 7.09 -7.73 -5.70
C PHE A 136 7.61 -8.78 -6.69
N ARG A 137 8.86 -9.24 -6.54
CA ARG A 137 9.36 -10.39 -7.31
C ARG A 137 8.62 -11.69 -6.95
N ASP A 138 8.41 -11.93 -5.66
CA ASP A 138 7.65 -13.10 -5.20
C ASP A 138 6.19 -13.00 -5.67
N LEU A 139 5.58 -11.81 -5.54
CA LEU A 139 4.22 -11.56 -6.01
C LEU A 139 4.08 -11.74 -7.51
N ALA A 140 5.08 -11.36 -8.32
CA ALA A 140 5.04 -11.56 -9.77
C ALA A 140 4.95 -13.04 -10.19
N THR A 141 5.31 -13.96 -9.29
CA THR A 141 5.20 -15.41 -9.50
C THR A 141 3.99 -16.05 -8.81
N ALA A 142 3.21 -15.26 -8.07
CA ALA A 142 2.04 -15.74 -7.36
C ALA A 142 0.84 -15.94 -8.31
N GLU A 143 -0.18 -16.62 -7.81
CA GLU A 143 -1.42 -16.89 -8.56
C GLU A 143 -2.54 -15.89 -8.24
N ALA A 144 -2.35 -15.03 -7.22
CA ALA A 144 -3.40 -14.17 -6.70
C ALA A 144 -2.87 -12.81 -6.23
N ASP A 145 -3.75 -11.81 -6.32
CA ASP A 145 -3.54 -10.48 -5.78
C ASP A 145 -3.30 -10.54 -4.27
N GLN A 146 -2.41 -9.69 -3.76
CA GLN A 146 -2.07 -9.67 -2.34
C GLN A 146 -2.73 -8.49 -1.65
N ARG A 147 -3.60 -8.80 -0.69
CA ARG A 147 -4.19 -7.78 0.18
C ARG A 147 -3.21 -7.34 1.25
N ILE A 148 -3.12 -6.04 1.45
CA ILE A 148 -2.27 -5.44 2.46
C ILE A 148 -2.99 -5.38 3.79
N VAL A 149 -2.50 -6.23 4.69
CA VAL A 149 -2.81 -6.22 6.11
C VAL A 149 -1.69 -5.44 6.79
N ALA A 150 -1.99 -4.24 7.30
CA ALA A 150 -1.05 -3.53 8.17
C ALA A 150 -1.37 -3.88 9.62
N SER A 151 -0.33 -3.87 10.45
CA SER A 151 -0.46 -3.97 11.90
C SER A 151 -0.51 -2.57 12.50
N TYR A 152 -1.48 -2.34 13.38
CA TYR A 152 -1.50 -1.13 14.20
C TYR A 152 -0.72 -1.41 15.48
N GLU A 153 0.37 -0.68 15.72
CA GLU A 153 1.01 -0.68 17.02
C GLU A 153 0.12 0.06 18.04
N PRO A 154 0.02 -0.42 19.31
CA PRO A 154 0.87 -1.45 19.90
C PRO A 154 0.34 -2.90 19.79
N TYR A 155 -0.88 -3.18 19.31
CA TYR A 155 -1.41 -4.54 19.32
C TYR A 155 -2.34 -4.84 18.14
N GLY A 156 -1.85 -5.63 17.17
CA GLY A 156 -2.69 -6.41 16.26
C GLY A 156 -2.47 -6.15 14.76
N ALA A 157 -2.57 -7.23 13.98
CA ALA A 157 -2.72 -7.18 12.53
C ALA A 157 -4.20 -6.99 12.18
N ILE A 158 -4.55 -5.96 11.41
CA ILE A 158 -5.95 -5.69 11.02
C ILE A 158 -6.07 -5.80 9.50
N ALA A 159 -6.76 -6.85 9.05
CA ALA A 159 -7.18 -6.98 7.67
C ALA A 159 -8.45 -6.15 7.48
N VAL A 160 -8.31 -4.89 7.05
CA VAL A 160 -9.46 -4.01 6.77
C VAL A 160 -10.00 -4.34 5.39
N ASP A 161 -11.31 -4.52 5.27
CA ASP A 161 -12.00 -4.56 3.99
C ASP A 161 -12.49 -3.18 3.60
N LEU A 162 -11.84 -2.56 2.61
CA LEU A 162 -12.28 -1.28 2.08
C LEU A 162 -13.48 -1.44 1.12
N LEU A 163 -13.86 -2.66 0.74
CA LEU A 163 -14.90 -2.95 -0.25
C LEU A 163 -16.27 -3.31 0.35
N ALA A 164 -16.38 -3.45 1.68
CA ALA A 164 -17.67 -3.55 2.37
C ALA A 164 -17.92 -2.26 3.16
N HIS A 165 -18.64 -1.21 2.75
CA HIS A 165 -19.69 -0.93 1.75
C HIS A 165 -19.76 0.62 1.55
N PRO A 166 -20.46 1.21 0.55
CA PRO A 166 -21.38 0.64 -0.43
C PRO A 166 -21.02 1.04 -1.89
N ILE A 167 -20.51 0.08 -2.66
CA ILE A 167 -21.11 -0.22 -3.95
C ILE A 167 -21.63 -1.64 -3.76
N GLY A 168 -22.95 -1.83 -3.80
CA GLY A 168 -23.62 -3.02 -3.31
C GLY A 168 -23.28 -4.29 -4.08
N LEU A 169 -22.19 -4.96 -3.70
CA LEU A 169 -21.90 -6.33 -4.06
C LEU A 169 -21.49 -7.08 -2.80
N ALA A 170 -22.43 -7.87 -2.29
CA ALA A 170 -22.14 -8.92 -1.33
C ALA A 170 -21.18 -9.91 -1.99
N ILE A 171 -20.07 -10.23 -1.32
CA ILE A 171 -19.22 -11.35 -1.73
C ILE A 171 -19.40 -12.41 -0.65
N ASP A 172 -20.32 -13.33 -0.92
CA ASP A 172 -20.33 -14.64 -0.29
C ASP A 172 -19.01 -15.34 -0.61
N GLY A 173 -18.45 -15.98 0.42
CA GLY A 173 -17.17 -16.66 0.33
C GLY A 173 -17.20 -17.90 -0.57
N ALA A 174 -16.04 -18.17 -1.16
CA ALA A 174 -15.52 -19.51 -1.41
C ALA A 174 -14.04 -19.51 -1.00
#